data_AF-A0A840ZLA1-F1
#
_entry.id   AF-A0A840ZLA1-F1
#
_cell.length_a   1.000
_cell.length_b   1.000
_cell.length_c   1.000
_cell.angle_alpha   90.00
_cell.angle_beta   90.00
_cell.angle_gamma   90.00
#
_symmetry.space_group_name_H-M   'P 1'
#
loop_
_entity.id
_entity.type
_entity.pdbx_description
1 polymer ?
#
loop_
_entity_poly.entity_id
_entity_poly.type
_entity_poly.pdbx_seq_one_letter_code
_entity_poly.pdbx_strand_id
1 'polypeptide(L)'
;MGTKNVDLTGNRLNNKLAGNIGDNTIDGGLGADTMSGGGGNDTYIVDNVGDGIVESSNRGTDSVVASVSYALSANVEALTLTGAKAINATGNALANHLIGNGAANVLDGKGGADVMEGGTGNDTYHVDHRADRIVEAFGAGTDTLVSTVSYALAAGQAVETLHFAKTVGTAALDLTGNEFANTLVGSAGDNVLNGGGGADALYGGSGNDTYVVDNLNDKVSEAKGAGTDAVLSSVSYALKGGQEIESLQLLASTGSAALNLTGNEFAQSLRGNAGANVLNGGLGNDVLTGGKGADTFAFSTALGSTHVDRITDFAAEDTIRLAKGIVAALAPGQLADGAFKSVAAISTAKLDADDRILYKQATGELFYDADGSGTAAAVKFAVLDNKAALTHADFLIA
;
A
#
# COMPACT_ATOMS: atom_id res chain seq x y z
N MET A 1 25.98 18.98 48.23
CA MET A 1 26.81 18.76 47.03
C MET A 1 26.89 20.07 46.27
N GLY A 2 27.97 20.31 45.51
CA GLY A 2 28.16 21.56 44.77
C GLY A 2 27.21 21.70 43.59
N THR A 3 27.04 22.92 43.07
CA THR A 3 26.21 23.24 41.89
C THR A 3 27.03 23.33 40.60
N LYS A 4 28.30 22.94 40.65
CA LYS A 4 29.21 23.00 39.50
C LYS A 4 29.25 21.65 38.81
N ASN A 5 29.29 21.69 37.50
CA ASN A 5 29.55 20.56 36.62
C ASN A 5 30.79 19.79 37.08
N VAL A 6 30.73 18.47 37.03
CA VAL A 6 31.83 17.57 37.39
C VAL A 6 32.04 16.57 36.27
N ASP A 7 33.31 16.33 35.95
CA ASP A 7 33.74 15.25 35.09
C ASP A 7 34.19 14.08 35.98
N LEU A 8 33.50 12.95 35.89
CA LEU A 8 33.82 11.72 36.60
C LEU A 8 34.30 10.68 35.61
N THR A 9 35.38 9.98 35.94
CA THR A 9 35.91 8.89 35.10
C THR A 9 36.21 7.69 35.98
N GLY A 10 35.64 6.54 35.62
CA GLY A 10 35.93 5.26 36.24
C GLY A 10 37.24 4.64 35.74
N ASN A 11 37.41 3.36 35.99
CA ASN A 11 38.62 2.61 35.66
C ASN A 11 38.26 1.22 35.12
N ARG A 12 39.19 0.27 35.20
CA ARG A 12 38.98 -1.09 34.66
C ARG A 12 38.12 -2.00 35.55
N LEU A 13 37.76 -1.53 36.74
CA LEU A 13 36.94 -2.25 37.71
C LEU A 13 35.52 -1.68 37.70
N ASN A 14 34.56 -2.45 38.19
CA ASN A 14 33.21 -1.98 38.43
C ASN A 14 33.22 -0.86 39.49
N ASN A 15 32.75 0.32 39.12
CA ASN A 15 32.73 1.55 39.90
C ASN A 15 31.29 1.97 40.17
N LYS A 16 31.15 2.80 41.21
CA LYS A 16 29.91 3.52 41.49
C LYS A 16 30.22 5.01 41.44
N LEU A 17 29.75 5.67 40.39
CA LEU A 17 29.99 7.07 40.11
C LEU A 17 28.71 7.85 40.40
N ALA A 18 28.84 8.97 41.12
CA ALA A 18 27.71 9.80 41.52
C ALA A 18 28.05 11.29 41.33
N GLY A 19 27.30 11.94 40.46
CA GLY A 19 27.32 13.36 40.16
C GLY A 19 26.69 14.22 41.25
N ASN A 20 26.30 15.44 40.87
CA ASN A 20 25.67 16.41 41.74
C ASN A 20 24.35 16.96 41.18
N ILE A 21 24.13 18.28 41.19
CA ILE A 21 22.88 18.92 40.74
C ILE A 21 23.11 19.86 39.56
N GLY A 22 24.32 19.92 39.03
CA GLY A 22 24.62 20.58 37.77
C GLY A 22 24.98 19.54 36.72
N ASP A 23 25.06 19.98 35.46
CA ASP A 23 25.27 19.14 34.29
C ASP A 23 26.63 18.42 34.36
N ASN A 24 26.65 17.10 34.49
CA ASN A 24 27.85 16.30 34.68
C ASN A 24 28.19 15.47 33.45
N THR A 25 29.47 15.17 33.27
CA THR A 25 29.92 14.14 32.33
C THR A 25 30.48 12.98 33.13
N ILE A 26 29.91 11.78 32.97
CA ILE A 26 30.26 10.60 33.75
C ILE A 26 30.66 9.50 32.78
N ASP A 27 31.95 9.15 32.80
CA ASP A 27 32.54 8.06 32.03
C ASP A 27 32.74 6.85 32.94
N GLY A 28 32.05 5.74 32.65
CA GLY A 28 32.19 4.49 33.40
C GLY A 28 33.60 3.91 33.31
N GLY A 29 34.27 4.10 32.18
CA GLY A 29 35.45 3.33 31.81
C GLY A 29 35.09 1.86 31.52
N LEU A 30 36.11 0.99 31.52
CA LEU A 30 36.00 -0.38 31.00
C LEU A 30 35.24 -1.38 31.90
N GLY A 31 34.91 -0.98 33.14
CA GLY A 31 34.23 -1.83 34.12
C GLY A 31 32.77 -2.11 33.74
N ALA A 32 32.05 -2.86 34.58
CA ALA A 32 30.58 -2.81 34.55
C ALA A 32 30.14 -1.87 35.66
N ASP A 33 29.86 -0.63 35.29
CA ASP A 33 29.77 0.50 36.20
C ASP A 33 28.31 0.86 36.57
N THR A 34 28.13 1.55 37.68
CA THR A 34 26.85 2.15 38.05
C THR A 34 27.02 3.66 38.15
N MET A 35 26.33 4.40 37.29
CA MET A 35 26.45 5.84 37.14
C MET A 35 25.14 6.54 37.52
N SER A 36 25.23 7.65 38.24
CA SER A 36 24.08 8.50 38.58
C SER A 36 24.52 9.95 38.52
N GLY A 37 23.85 10.79 37.76
CA GLY A 37 24.20 12.19 37.50
C GLY A 37 23.56 13.11 38.51
N GLY A 38 22.31 12.82 38.88
CA GLY A 38 21.62 13.40 40.02
C GLY A 38 20.62 14.46 39.61
N GLY A 39 21.06 15.61 39.13
CA GLY A 39 20.19 16.58 38.49
C GLY A 39 20.99 17.58 37.68
N GLY A 40 20.29 18.35 36.86
CA GLY A 40 20.93 18.97 35.70
C GLY A 40 20.85 18.03 34.50
N ASN A 41 21.41 18.44 33.38
CA ASN A 41 21.43 17.67 32.14
C ASN A 41 22.76 16.92 32.05
N ASP A 42 22.75 15.65 32.39
CA ASP A 42 23.95 14.83 32.52
C ASP A 42 24.26 14.06 31.23
N THR A 43 25.55 13.77 31.00
CA THR A 43 26.05 12.95 29.89
C THR A 43 26.78 11.74 30.42
N TYR A 44 26.34 10.55 30.02
CA TYR A 44 26.94 9.27 30.39
C TYR A 44 27.71 8.68 29.22
N ILE A 45 28.97 8.32 29.43
CA ILE A 45 29.79 7.61 28.45
C ILE A 45 29.79 6.13 28.81
N VAL A 46 29.29 5.31 27.87
CA VAL A 46 29.11 3.86 28.05
C VAL A 46 29.99 3.12 27.05
N ASP A 47 30.89 2.28 27.56
CA ASP A 47 31.73 1.40 26.74
C ASP A 47 31.52 -0.09 27.04
N ASN A 48 30.77 -0.40 28.09
CA ASN A 48 30.48 -1.74 28.53
C ASN A 48 28.97 -1.98 28.63
N VAL A 49 28.49 -3.09 28.08
CA VAL A 49 27.06 -3.47 28.15
C VAL A 49 26.57 -3.72 29.58
N GLY A 50 27.49 -3.89 30.53
CA GLY A 50 27.19 -4.01 31.95
C GLY A 50 26.98 -2.67 32.67
N ASP A 51 27.18 -1.53 32.00
CA ASP A 51 27.02 -0.21 32.61
C ASP A 51 25.55 0.13 32.85
N GLY A 52 25.21 0.47 34.08
CA GLY A 52 23.87 0.86 34.50
C GLY A 52 23.78 2.35 34.85
N ILE A 53 22.78 3.03 34.30
CA ILE A 53 22.48 4.42 34.64
C ILE A 53 21.29 4.47 35.61
N VAL A 54 21.40 5.28 36.64
CA VAL A 54 20.34 5.49 37.64
C VAL A 54 19.98 6.96 37.65
N GLU A 55 18.86 7.27 37.01
CA GLU A 55 18.29 8.61 36.98
C GLU A 55 16.91 8.71 37.63
N SER A 56 16.66 9.88 38.21
CA SER A 56 15.38 10.19 38.87
C SER A 56 14.51 11.05 37.96
N SER A 57 13.18 10.88 38.06
CA SER A 57 12.26 11.64 37.20
C SER A 57 12.36 13.15 37.40
N ASN A 58 12.22 13.90 36.30
CA ASN A 58 12.23 15.36 36.25
C ASN A 58 13.50 16.00 36.80
N ARG A 59 14.67 15.43 36.48
CA ARG A 59 15.97 15.93 36.94
C ARG A 59 16.82 16.61 35.88
N GLY A 60 16.43 16.51 34.62
CA GLY A 60 17.05 17.20 33.50
C GLY A 60 16.62 16.57 32.19
N THR A 61 17.46 16.77 31.17
CA THR A 61 17.44 16.03 29.92
C THR A 61 18.81 15.37 29.76
N ASP A 62 18.84 14.07 29.98
CA ASP A 62 20.05 13.29 30.14
C ASP A 62 20.38 12.53 28.86
N SER A 63 21.67 12.42 28.56
CA SER A 63 22.18 11.85 27.30
C SER A 63 23.16 10.71 27.55
N VAL A 64 23.11 9.69 26.72
CA VAL A 64 24.07 8.59 26.68
C VAL A 64 24.87 8.64 25.39
N VAL A 65 26.18 8.52 25.51
CA VAL A 65 27.11 8.33 24.40
C VAL A 65 27.68 6.93 24.53
N ALA A 66 27.25 6.01 23.67
CA ALA A 66 27.59 4.59 23.79
C ALA A 66 28.50 4.12 22.64
N SER A 67 29.53 3.33 22.94
CA SER A 67 30.37 2.64 21.95
C SER A 67 30.02 1.15 21.79
N VAL A 68 28.97 0.70 22.49
CA VAL A 68 28.35 -0.63 22.46
C VAL A 68 26.84 -0.49 22.25
N SER A 69 26.15 -1.59 21.92
CA SER A 69 24.68 -1.60 21.92
C SER A 69 24.17 -1.27 23.32
N TYR A 70 23.18 -0.38 23.41
CA TYR A 70 22.70 0.11 24.70
C TYR A 70 21.20 0.34 24.72
N ALA A 71 20.60 0.06 25.88
CA ALA A 71 19.20 0.35 26.17
C ALA A 71 19.12 1.41 27.26
N LEU A 72 18.39 2.49 26.99
CA LEU A 72 18.23 3.57 27.95
C LEU A 72 17.53 3.07 29.21
N SER A 73 18.11 3.42 30.36
CA SER A 73 17.43 3.28 31.64
C SER A 73 16.27 4.29 31.74
N ALA A 74 15.35 4.10 32.68
CA ALA A 74 14.24 5.03 32.87
C ALA A 74 14.74 6.45 33.19
N ASN A 75 13.99 7.47 32.76
CA ASN A 75 14.31 8.90 32.97
C ASN A 75 15.57 9.37 32.23
N VAL A 76 15.96 8.70 31.15
CA VAL A 76 17.02 9.16 30.26
C VAL A 76 16.42 9.40 28.89
N GLU A 77 16.73 10.55 28.28
CA GLU A 77 16.01 11.05 27.11
C GLU A 77 16.75 10.80 25.79
N ALA A 78 18.08 10.75 25.77
CA ALA A 78 18.84 10.64 24.52
C ALA A 78 19.93 9.55 24.53
N LEU A 79 20.15 8.94 23.37
CA LEU A 79 21.23 7.99 23.11
C LEU A 79 21.90 8.28 21.77
N THR A 80 23.23 8.38 21.75
CA THR A 80 24.04 8.50 20.54
C THR A 80 25.07 7.38 20.48
N LEU A 81 25.09 6.64 19.37
CA LEU A 81 26.05 5.56 19.11
C LEU A 81 27.32 6.12 18.44
N THR A 82 28.48 5.81 19.00
CA THR A 82 29.79 6.30 18.52
C THR A 82 30.74 5.20 18.08
N GLY A 83 30.38 3.93 18.32
CA GLY A 83 31.15 2.78 17.85
C GLY A 83 31.19 2.70 16.32
N ALA A 84 32.14 1.95 15.77
CA ALA A 84 32.24 1.71 14.31
C ALA A 84 31.58 0.39 13.86
N LYS A 85 31.06 -0.40 14.80
CA LYS A 85 30.39 -1.68 14.52
C LYS A 85 28.88 -1.45 14.39
N ALA A 86 28.19 -2.43 13.82
CA ALA A 86 26.74 -2.56 13.93
C ALA A 86 26.37 -2.76 15.41
N ILE A 87 25.86 -1.71 16.04
CA ILE A 87 25.40 -1.68 17.43
C ILE A 87 24.01 -1.04 17.44
N ASN A 88 23.23 -1.30 18.49
CA ASN A 88 21.81 -0.96 18.50
C ASN A 88 21.48 0.03 19.62
N ALA A 89 20.48 0.87 19.37
CA ALA A 89 19.91 1.80 20.32
C ALA A 89 18.51 1.34 20.70
N THR A 90 18.24 1.25 22.00
CA THR A 90 16.89 0.98 22.52
C THR A 90 16.50 2.09 23.48
N GLY A 91 15.35 2.72 23.24
CA GLY A 91 14.74 3.72 24.11
C GLY A 91 14.08 3.10 25.34
N ASN A 92 13.22 3.88 25.98
CA ASN A 92 12.47 3.51 27.17
C ASN A 92 10.98 3.90 27.00
N ALA A 93 10.27 4.30 28.05
CA ALA A 93 8.84 4.65 27.95
C ALA A 93 8.59 6.16 27.70
N LEU A 94 9.64 6.93 27.47
CA LEU A 94 9.62 8.38 27.26
C LEU A 94 9.75 8.70 25.77
N ALA A 95 9.56 9.96 25.41
CA ALA A 95 9.95 10.46 24.09
C ALA A 95 11.48 10.57 24.02
N ASN A 96 12.12 9.60 23.37
CA ASN A 96 13.56 9.49 23.23
C ASN A 96 14.10 10.07 21.93
N HIS A 97 15.34 10.55 21.96
CA HIS A 97 16.13 10.88 20.77
C HIS A 97 17.26 9.87 20.60
N LEU A 98 17.14 9.01 19.59
CA LEU A 98 18.08 7.94 19.30
C LEU A 98 18.86 8.28 18.03
N ILE A 99 20.19 8.32 18.13
CA ILE A 99 21.11 8.57 17.01
C ILE A 99 22.03 7.36 16.85
N GLY A 100 21.95 6.72 15.69
CA GLY A 100 22.82 5.64 15.25
C GLY A 100 24.19 6.12 14.77
N ASN A 101 25.00 5.18 14.30
CA ASN A 101 26.32 5.39 13.75
C ASN A 101 26.34 5.09 12.24
N GLY A 102 27.53 5.05 11.63
CA GLY A 102 27.66 4.81 10.19
C GLY A 102 27.57 3.33 9.75
N ALA A 103 27.10 2.43 10.61
CA ALA A 103 26.91 1.01 10.32
C ALA A 103 25.42 0.65 10.45
N ALA A 104 25.02 -0.52 9.95
CA ALA A 104 23.66 -1.02 10.10
C ALA A 104 23.25 -1.15 11.59
N ASN A 105 22.32 -0.32 12.05
CA ASN A 105 21.83 -0.24 13.42
C ASN A 105 20.36 -0.64 13.48
N VAL A 106 19.96 -1.19 14.63
CA VAL A 106 18.55 -1.29 15.01
C VAL A 106 18.26 -0.20 16.03
N LEU A 107 17.31 0.67 15.70
CA LEU A 107 16.79 1.72 16.58
C LEU A 107 15.38 1.32 17.01
N ASP A 108 15.18 1.11 18.31
CA ASP A 108 13.92 0.68 18.89
C ASP A 108 13.45 1.72 19.90
N GLY A 109 12.53 2.58 19.49
CA GLY A 109 12.03 3.71 20.30
C GLY A 109 11.42 3.28 21.62
N LYS A 110 10.79 2.10 21.64
CA LYS A 110 9.85 1.67 22.68
C LYS A 110 8.69 2.68 22.78
N GLY A 111 7.99 2.71 23.91
CA GLY A 111 6.84 3.60 24.03
C GLY A 111 7.31 5.04 24.13
N GLY A 112 6.65 5.97 23.45
CA GLY A 112 7.15 7.34 23.43
C GLY A 112 6.61 8.08 22.23
N ALA A 113 7.16 9.24 21.94
CA ALA A 113 7.03 9.85 20.62
C ALA A 113 8.45 10.19 20.20
N ASP A 114 9.10 9.22 19.59
CA ASP A 114 10.56 9.19 19.50
C ASP A 114 11.07 9.87 18.24
N VAL A 115 12.32 10.33 18.29
CA VAL A 115 13.06 10.74 17.10
C VAL A 115 14.19 9.75 16.92
N MET A 116 14.23 9.09 15.76
CA MET A 116 15.24 8.07 15.44
C MET A 116 16.01 8.48 14.18
N GLU A 117 17.32 8.60 14.29
CA GLU A 117 18.23 8.95 13.18
C GLU A 117 19.28 7.85 13.04
N GLY A 118 19.22 7.05 11.98
CA GLY A 118 20.08 5.87 11.78
C GLY A 118 21.50 6.24 11.39
N GLY A 119 21.64 7.24 10.52
CA GLY A 119 22.93 7.76 10.08
C GLY A 119 23.24 7.32 8.65
N THR A 120 24.24 6.46 8.47
CA THR A 120 24.50 5.80 7.18
C THR A 120 24.59 4.31 7.43
N GLY A 121 24.41 3.50 6.39
CA GLY A 121 24.26 2.06 6.55
C GLY A 121 22.81 1.67 6.39
N ASN A 122 22.54 0.37 6.47
CA ASN A 122 21.19 -0.15 6.28
C ASN A 122 20.55 -0.35 7.66
N ASP A 123 19.74 0.60 8.07
CA ASP A 123 19.20 0.71 9.41
C ASP A 123 17.79 0.12 9.51
N THR A 124 17.40 -0.25 10.73
CA THR A 124 16.07 -0.76 11.04
C THR A 124 15.44 0.02 12.18
N TYR A 125 14.28 0.60 11.92
CA TYR A 125 13.51 1.43 12.85
C TYR A 125 12.30 0.66 13.36
N HIS A 126 12.23 0.42 14.68
CA HIS A 126 11.02 -0.09 15.30
C HIS A 126 10.15 1.06 15.79
N VAL A 127 8.95 1.16 15.22
CA VAL A 127 7.95 2.18 15.53
C VAL A 127 6.79 1.52 16.27
N ASP A 128 6.44 2.07 17.43
CA ASP A 128 5.29 1.62 18.21
C ASP A 128 4.34 2.74 18.63
N HIS A 129 4.67 3.98 18.26
CA HIS A 129 3.78 5.11 18.43
C HIS A 129 3.67 5.95 17.15
N ARG A 130 2.44 6.35 16.82
CA ARG A 130 2.13 7.09 15.58
C ARG A 130 2.88 8.42 15.40
N ALA A 131 3.43 8.96 16.49
CA ALA A 131 4.16 10.22 16.49
C ALA A 131 5.68 10.03 16.47
N ASP A 132 6.15 8.79 16.40
CA ASP A 132 7.57 8.51 16.17
C ASP A 132 7.98 9.09 14.82
N ARG A 133 9.19 9.63 14.77
CA ARG A 133 9.73 10.30 13.59
C ARG A 133 11.09 9.71 13.25
N ILE A 134 11.16 9.12 12.08
CA ILE A 134 12.41 8.69 11.48
C ILE A 134 13.06 9.88 10.78
N VAL A 135 14.37 10.03 10.91
CA VAL A 135 15.16 11.01 10.14
C VAL A 135 16.11 10.21 9.28
N GLU A 136 15.82 10.19 7.98
CA GLU A 136 16.61 9.48 6.99
C GLU A 136 17.01 10.39 5.84
N ALA A 137 18.23 10.22 5.33
CA ALA A 137 18.80 11.03 4.28
C ALA A 137 18.94 10.23 2.98
N PHE A 138 18.70 10.88 1.84
CA PHE A 138 18.85 10.22 0.55
C PHE A 138 20.27 9.66 0.34
N GLY A 139 20.37 8.37 0.04
CA GLY A 139 21.64 7.68 -0.19
C GLY A 139 22.41 7.31 1.09
N ALA A 140 21.76 7.36 2.25
CA ALA A 140 22.31 6.90 3.53
C ALA A 140 22.41 5.38 3.61
N GLY A 141 21.57 4.63 2.90
CA GLY A 141 21.59 3.18 2.89
C GLY A 141 20.38 2.59 2.20
N THR A 142 19.96 1.43 2.68
CA THR A 142 18.65 0.83 2.35
C THR A 142 18.00 0.43 3.65
N ASP A 143 16.96 1.17 4.02
CA ASP A 143 16.48 1.25 5.38
C ASP A 143 15.10 0.62 5.52
N THR A 144 14.83 0.10 6.72
CA THR A 144 13.60 -0.65 7.02
C THR A 144 12.88 -0.05 8.21
N LEU A 145 11.59 0.18 8.05
CA LEU A 145 10.67 0.48 9.12
C LEU A 145 9.89 -0.79 9.49
N VAL A 146 9.87 -1.11 10.77
CA VAL A 146 9.09 -2.19 11.38
C VAL A 146 8.07 -1.59 12.34
N SER A 147 6.80 -1.54 11.94
CA SER A 147 5.77 -0.90 12.75
C SER A 147 4.91 -1.89 13.53
N THR A 148 4.43 -1.48 14.71
CA THR A 148 3.33 -2.14 15.43
C THR A 148 2.03 -1.34 15.43
N VAL A 149 2.01 -0.17 14.78
CA VAL A 149 0.88 0.75 14.64
C VAL A 149 0.73 1.21 13.19
N SER A 150 -0.41 1.80 12.82
CA SER A 150 -0.51 2.46 11.51
C SER A 150 0.52 3.58 11.42
N TYR A 151 1.21 3.68 10.29
CA TYR A 151 2.31 4.64 10.10
C TYR A 151 2.35 5.21 8.70
N ALA A 152 2.75 6.48 8.61
CA ALA A 152 2.92 7.19 7.36
C ALA A 152 4.31 7.85 7.33
N LEU A 153 5.07 7.62 6.26
CA LEU A 153 6.28 8.38 6.03
C LEU A 153 5.93 9.85 5.73
N ALA A 154 6.70 10.75 6.34
CA ALA A 154 6.75 12.14 5.92
C ALA A 154 7.53 12.28 4.61
N ALA A 155 7.26 13.38 3.90
CA ALA A 155 7.99 13.72 2.69
C ALA A 155 9.49 13.87 2.96
N GLY A 156 10.32 13.37 2.04
CA GLY A 156 11.78 13.42 2.11
C GLY A 156 12.42 12.36 3.01
N GLN A 157 11.65 11.52 3.71
CA GLN A 157 12.20 10.39 4.48
C GLN A 157 12.60 9.25 3.53
N ALA A 158 13.90 9.02 3.37
CA ALA A 158 14.43 8.01 2.46
C ALA A 158 14.43 6.60 3.11
N VAL A 159 13.25 6.08 3.47
CA VAL A 159 13.08 4.70 3.94
C VAL A 159 12.52 3.84 2.81
N GLU A 160 13.22 2.79 2.40
CA GLU A 160 12.83 1.99 1.24
C GLU A 160 11.77 0.92 1.57
N THR A 161 11.81 0.33 2.77
CA THR A 161 10.90 -0.77 3.13
C THR A 161 10.11 -0.44 4.39
N LEU A 162 8.80 -0.58 4.33
CA LEU A 162 7.91 -0.55 5.48
C LEU A 162 7.24 -1.90 5.62
N HIS A 163 7.26 -2.46 6.82
CA HIS A 163 6.45 -3.63 7.12
C HIS A 163 5.94 -3.64 8.56
N PHE A 164 4.87 -4.39 8.79
CA PHE A 164 4.44 -4.64 10.16
C PHE A 164 5.31 -5.69 10.86
N ALA A 165 5.48 -5.53 12.16
CA ALA A 165 6.02 -6.57 13.01
C ALA A 165 5.07 -7.77 13.02
N LYS A 166 5.61 -8.99 13.04
CA LYS A 166 4.79 -10.22 13.08
C LYS A 166 3.83 -10.30 14.27
N THR A 167 4.12 -9.54 15.34
CA THR A 167 3.32 -9.49 16.56
C THR A 167 1.98 -8.77 16.39
N VAL A 168 1.77 -7.99 15.31
CA VAL A 168 0.47 -7.32 15.09
C VAL A 168 -0.63 -8.32 14.71
N GLY A 169 -0.27 -9.49 14.20
CA GLY A 169 -1.22 -10.54 13.83
C GLY A 169 -2.22 -10.08 12.78
N THR A 170 -3.50 -10.07 13.15
CA THR A 170 -4.64 -9.71 12.30
C THR A 170 -5.19 -8.31 12.60
N ALA A 171 -4.38 -7.43 13.19
CA ALA A 171 -4.80 -6.05 13.43
C ALA A 171 -5.00 -5.33 12.10
N ALA A 172 -6.11 -4.58 11.98
CA ALA A 172 -6.34 -3.70 10.85
C ALA A 172 -5.51 -2.42 11.03
N LEU A 173 -4.35 -2.39 10.37
CA LEU A 173 -3.37 -1.30 10.44
C LEU A 173 -3.00 -0.86 9.01
N ASP A 174 -2.58 0.39 8.88
CA ASP A 174 -2.33 0.99 7.57
C ASP A 174 -0.86 1.42 7.44
N LEU A 175 -0.30 1.25 6.25
CA LEU A 175 1.01 1.81 5.90
C LEU A 175 0.84 2.82 4.78
N THR A 176 1.46 3.99 4.96
CA THR A 176 1.58 5.00 3.91
C THR A 176 3.05 5.30 3.66
N GLY A 177 3.50 5.12 2.41
CA GLY A 177 4.82 5.55 1.94
C GLY A 177 4.87 7.06 1.69
N ASN A 178 5.74 7.50 0.77
CA ASN A 178 5.91 8.91 0.44
C ASN A 178 6.19 9.10 -1.07
N GLU A 179 6.96 10.12 -1.47
CA GLU A 179 7.23 10.39 -2.88
C GLU A 179 8.27 9.46 -3.53
N PHE A 180 8.93 8.61 -2.74
CA PHE A 180 9.94 7.67 -3.21
C PHE A 180 9.34 6.31 -3.54
N ALA A 181 10.11 5.47 -4.24
CA ALA A 181 9.71 4.09 -4.48
C ALA A 181 9.87 3.28 -3.19
N ASN A 182 8.75 2.99 -2.52
CA ASN A 182 8.69 2.23 -1.29
C ASN A 182 8.21 0.78 -1.55
N THR A 183 8.66 -0.14 -0.70
CA THR A 183 8.09 -1.48 -0.58
C THR A 183 7.27 -1.54 0.70
N LEU A 184 5.96 -1.71 0.58
CA LEU A 184 5.03 -1.82 1.71
C LEU A 184 4.58 -3.28 1.85
N VAL A 185 4.79 -3.86 3.04
CA VAL A 185 4.36 -5.21 3.37
C VAL A 185 3.41 -5.17 4.56
N GLY A 186 2.16 -5.50 4.31
CA GLY A 186 1.11 -5.64 5.30
C GLY A 186 1.28 -6.87 6.21
N SER A 187 0.19 -7.24 6.86
CA SER A 187 0.10 -8.21 7.92
C SER A 187 -0.88 -9.33 7.55
N ALA A 188 -1.49 -9.99 8.54
CA ALA A 188 -2.59 -10.93 8.31
C ALA A 188 -3.97 -10.30 8.61
N GLY A 189 -4.02 -9.00 8.85
CA GLY A 189 -5.24 -8.24 9.05
C GLY A 189 -5.54 -7.38 7.84
N ASP A 190 -6.76 -6.87 7.77
CA ASP A 190 -7.22 -6.00 6.70
C ASP A 190 -6.42 -4.68 6.69
N ASN A 191 -5.56 -4.47 5.71
CA ASN A 191 -4.63 -3.33 5.67
C ASN A 191 -4.93 -2.38 4.50
N VAL A 192 -4.84 -1.07 4.75
CA VAL A 192 -4.72 -0.09 3.65
C VAL A 192 -3.24 0.18 3.40
N LEU A 193 -2.77 -0.17 2.21
CA LEU A 193 -1.42 0.10 1.74
C LEU A 193 -1.45 1.20 0.68
N ASN A 194 -0.89 2.36 1.03
CA ASN A 194 -0.76 3.49 0.13
C ASN A 194 0.71 3.82 -0.09
N GLY A 195 1.26 3.50 -1.25
CA GLY A 195 2.66 3.79 -1.55
C GLY A 195 2.99 5.29 -1.53
N GLY A 196 1.99 6.14 -1.77
CA GLY A 196 2.24 7.54 -2.09
C GLY A 196 2.67 7.65 -3.55
N GLY A 197 3.52 8.64 -3.84
CA GLY A 197 4.10 8.77 -5.17
C GLY A 197 5.16 7.69 -5.42
N GLY A 198 6.12 7.94 -6.33
CA GLY A 198 7.14 6.93 -6.61
C GLY A 198 6.58 5.74 -7.39
N ALA A 199 7.29 4.61 -7.42
CA ALA A 199 6.85 3.40 -8.13
C ALA A 199 6.96 2.24 -7.16
N ASP A 200 5.84 1.91 -6.53
CA ASP A 200 5.87 1.15 -5.28
C ASP A 200 5.63 -0.35 -5.50
N ALA A 201 6.01 -1.13 -4.49
CA ALA A 201 5.64 -2.53 -4.39
C ALA A 201 4.78 -2.74 -3.14
N LEU A 202 3.52 -3.13 -3.34
CA LEU A 202 2.52 -3.24 -2.29
C LEU A 202 2.13 -4.72 -2.11
N TYR A 203 2.33 -5.24 -0.90
CA TYR A 203 2.10 -6.64 -0.54
C TYR A 203 1.15 -6.70 0.66
N GLY A 204 -0.13 -7.00 0.47
CA GLY A 204 -1.14 -6.97 1.54
C GLY A 204 -0.91 -8.03 2.62
N GLY A 205 -0.67 -9.27 2.16
CA GLY A 205 -0.46 -10.41 3.05
C GLY A 205 -1.68 -11.33 3.06
N SER A 206 -2.36 -11.44 4.19
CA SER A 206 -3.66 -12.10 4.30
C SER A 206 -4.64 -11.13 4.97
N GLY A 207 -5.94 -11.39 4.86
CA GLY A 207 -6.95 -10.40 5.22
C GLY A 207 -7.47 -9.73 3.96
N ASN A 208 -8.44 -8.83 4.14
CA ASN A 208 -9.04 -8.06 3.06
C ASN A 208 -8.28 -6.74 2.92
N ASP A 209 -7.36 -6.67 1.99
CA ASP A 209 -6.43 -5.56 1.83
C ASP A 209 -6.94 -4.55 0.79
N THR A 210 -6.56 -3.29 0.98
CA THR A 210 -6.82 -2.21 0.03
C THR A 210 -5.53 -1.56 -0.40
N TYR A 211 -5.25 -1.60 -1.69
CA TYR A 211 -4.08 -0.99 -2.33
C TYR A 211 -4.48 0.33 -2.97
N VAL A 212 -3.83 1.41 -2.56
CA VAL A 212 -3.94 2.70 -3.24
C VAL A 212 -2.85 2.78 -4.30
N VAL A 213 -3.26 2.93 -5.55
CA VAL A 213 -2.37 3.03 -6.71
C VAL A 213 -2.46 4.44 -7.28
N ASP A 214 -1.34 5.15 -7.33
CA ASP A 214 -1.27 6.49 -7.91
C ASP A 214 -0.17 6.66 -8.96
N ASN A 215 0.69 5.65 -9.11
CA ASN A 215 1.65 5.56 -10.19
C ASN A 215 1.36 4.36 -11.09
N LEU A 216 1.53 4.55 -12.40
CA LEU A 216 1.36 3.47 -13.39
C LEU A 216 2.35 2.31 -13.17
N ASN A 217 3.47 2.57 -12.48
CA ASN A 217 4.48 1.57 -12.20
C ASN A 217 4.32 0.88 -10.84
N ASP A 218 3.29 1.21 -10.08
CA ASP A 218 2.98 0.51 -8.83
C ASP A 218 2.71 -0.96 -9.12
N LYS A 219 3.17 -1.80 -8.21
CA LYS A 219 3.06 -3.26 -8.28
C LYS A 219 2.31 -3.75 -7.06
N VAL A 220 1.04 -4.03 -7.26
CA VAL A 220 0.23 -4.78 -6.30
C VAL A 220 0.59 -6.27 -6.40
N SER A 221 0.78 -6.93 -5.27
CA SER A 221 1.06 -8.36 -5.21
C SER A 221 0.27 -8.99 -4.08
N GLU A 222 -0.44 -10.06 -4.42
CA GLU A 222 -1.33 -10.75 -3.50
C GLU A 222 -0.95 -12.23 -3.40
N ALA A 223 -1.18 -12.80 -2.22
CA ALA A 223 -1.10 -14.24 -2.05
C ALA A 223 -2.43 -14.87 -2.49
N LYS A 224 -2.34 -16.05 -3.09
CA LYS A 224 -3.52 -16.81 -3.49
C LYS A 224 -4.42 -17.11 -2.29
N GLY A 225 -5.70 -16.77 -2.38
CA GLY A 225 -6.70 -16.97 -1.34
C GLY A 225 -6.43 -16.16 -0.06
N ALA A 226 -5.82 -14.99 -0.20
CA ALA A 226 -5.45 -14.10 0.90
C ALA A 226 -6.64 -13.38 1.55
N GLY A 227 -7.71 -13.13 0.81
CA GLY A 227 -8.88 -12.42 1.32
C GLY A 227 -9.80 -12.00 0.19
N THR A 228 -10.51 -10.89 0.40
CA THR A 228 -11.23 -10.15 -0.63
C THR A 228 -10.62 -8.76 -0.73
N ASP A 229 -9.95 -8.51 -1.83
CA ASP A 229 -8.97 -7.46 -1.94
C ASP A 229 -9.39 -6.39 -2.94
N ALA A 230 -8.92 -5.16 -2.72
CA ALA A 230 -9.34 -3.99 -3.48
C ALA A 230 -8.17 -3.14 -3.96
N VAL A 231 -8.20 -2.73 -5.23
CA VAL A 231 -7.38 -1.64 -5.75
C VAL A 231 -8.23 -0.38 -5.87
N LEU A 232 -7.76 0.71 -5.26
CA LEU A 232 -8.24 2.07 -5.46
C LEU A 232 -7.20 2.86 -6.27
N SER A 233 -7.50 3.12 -7.53
CA SER A 233 -6.55 3.76 -8.45
C SER A 233 -6.89 5.24 -8.69
N SER A 234 -5.87 6.09 -8.73
CA SER A 234 -5.97 7.46 -9.25
C SER A 234 -5.43 7.63 -10.69
N VAL A 235 -4.95 6.53 -11.28
CA VAL A 235 -4.47 6.44 -12.67
C VAL A 235 -5.21 5.36 -13.44
N SER A 236 -4.99 5.28 -14.76
CA SER A 236 -5.42 4.10 -15.52
C SER A 236 -4.64 2.88 -15.03
N TYR A 237 -5.33 1.78 -14.73
CA TYR A 237 -4.71 0.61 -14.14
C TYR A 237 -5.24 -0.69 -14.74
N ALA A 238 -4.33 -1.66 -14.87
CA ALA A 238 -4.62 -2.97 -15.42
C ALA A 238 -4.09 -4.05 -14.48
N LEU A 239 -4.96 -4.98 -14.09
CA LEU A 239 -4.55 -6.16 -13.35
C LEU A 239 -3.69 -7.07 -14.25
N LYS A 240 -2.60 -7.55 -13.69
CA LYS A 240 -1.79 -8.61 -14.26
C LYS A 240 -2.48 -9.95 -14.05
N GLY A 241 -2.20 -10.90 -14.93
CA GLY A 241 -2.66 -12.27 -14.76
C GLY A 241 -2.14 -12.88 -13.45
N GLY A 242 -2.98 -13.65 -12.78
CA GLY A 242 -2.72 -14.27 -11.49
C GLY A 242 -2.92 -13.38 -10.26
N GLN A 243 -3.25 -12.08 -10.43
CA GLN A 243 -3.64 -11.23 -9.29
C GLN A 243 -5.09 -11.52 -8.90
N GLU A 244 -5.34 -11.89 -7.65
CA GLU A 244 -6.67 -12.26 -7.15
C GLU A 244 -7.43 -11.06 -6.54
N ILE A 245 -7.37 -9.89 -7.18
CA ILE A 245 -8.11 -8.68 -6.76
C ILE A 245 -9.58 -8.80 -7.17
N GLU A 246 -10.52 -8.71 -6.23
CA GLU A 246 -11.96 -8.74 -6.51
C GLU A 246 -12.55 -7.37 -6.85
N SER A 247 -11.99 -6.27 -6.34
CA SER A 247 -12.52 -4.92 -6.57
C SER A 247 -11.47 -3.99 -7.16
N LEU A 248 -11.73 -3.45 -8.35
CA LEU A 248 -10.88 -2.46 -9.01
C LEU A 248 -11.69 -1.17 -9.23
N GLN A 249 -11.35 -0.09 -8.54
CA GLN A 249 -12.13 1.16 -8.61
C GLN A 249 -11.24 2.38 -8.80
N LEU A 250 -11.76 3.37 -9.54
CA LEU A 250 -11.16 4.70 -9.57
C LEU A 250 -11.56 5.48 -8.31
N LEU A 251 -10.59 6.18 -7.72
CA LEU A 251 -10.82 7.06 -6.56
C LEU A 251 -11.75 8.23 -6.93
N ALA A 252 -12.65 8.59 -6.01
CA ALA A 252 -13.55 9.72 -6.20
C ALA A 252 -12.79 11.06 -6.45
N SER A 253 -11.56 11.19 -5.93
CA SER A 253 -10.68 12.34 -6.15
C SER A 253 -10.26 12.53 -7.61
N THR A 254 -10.36 11.51 -8.46
CA THR A 254 -10.06 11.61 -9.90
C THR A 254 -11.11 12.40 -10.68
N GLY A 255 -12.28 12.66 -10.09
CA GLY A 255 -13.32 13.50 -10.69
C GLY A 255 -13.78 12.98 -12.06
N SER A 256 -13.62 13.82 -13.09
CA SER A 256 -14.00 13.51 -14.47
C SER A 256 -12.80 13.19 -15.37
N ALA A 257 -11.67 12.78 -14.80
CA ALA A 257 -10.52 12.34 -15.58
C ALA A 257 -10.87 11.07 -16.39
N ALA A 258 -10.54 11.06 -17.68
CA ALA A 258 -10.71 9.91 -18.57
C ALA A 258 -9.64 8.85 -18.29
N LEU A 259 -9.90 8.00 -17.30
CA LEU A 259 -9.02 6.92 -16.87
C LEU A 259 -9.66 5.56 -17.20
N ASN A 260 -8.83 4.54 -17.38
CA ASN A 260 -9.28 3.22 -17.81
C ASN A 260 -8.95 2.16 -16.78
N LEU A 261 -9.83 1.16 -16.65
CA LEU A 261 -9.63 -0.01 -15.81
C LEU A 261 -9.66 -1.27 -16.66
N THR A 262 -8.73 -2.16 -16.42
CA THR A 262 -8.69 -3.48 -17.05
C THR A 262 -8.52 -4.55 -15.98
N GLY A 263 -9.45 -5.50 -15.92
CA GLY A 263 -9.38 -6.67 -15.05
C GLY A 263 -8.46 -7.75 -15.62
N ASN A 264 -8.65 -9.00 -15.23
CA ASN A 264 -7.81 -10.12 -15.67
C ASN A 264 -8.64 -11.40 -15.92
N GLU A 265 -8.14 -12.58 -15.57
CA GLU A 265 -8.85 -13.84 -15.77
C GLU A 265 -9.88 -14.20 -14.68
N PHE A 266 -9.87 -13.52 -13.54
CA PHE A 266 -10.80 -13.75 -12.43
C PHE A 266 -12.03 -12.85 -12.55
N ALA A 267 -13.05 -13.11 -11.73
CA ALA A 267 -14.25 -12.27 -11.69
C ALA A 267 -13.98 -11.03 -10.83
N GLN A 268 -14.15 -9.84 -11.40
CA GLN A 268 -13.96 -8.56 -10.73
C GLN A 268 -15.18 -7.64 -10.75
N SER A 269 -15.24 -6.77 -9.74
CA SER A 269 -16.08 -5.57 -9.75
C SER A 269 -15.24 -4.36 -10.18
N LEU A 270 -15.50 -3.83 -11.37
CA LEU A 270 -14.84 -2.64 -11.90
C LEU A 270 -15.75 -1.42 -11.77
N ARG A 271 -15.22 -0.33 -11.22
CA ARG A 271 -15.95 0.95 -11.10
C ARG A 271 -15.15 2.14 -11.62
N GLY A 272 -15.70 2.83 -12.62
CA GLY A 272 -15.18 4.07 -13.14
C GLY A 272 -15.43 5.29 -12.22
N ASN A 273 -15.15 6.48 -12.76
CA ASN A 273 -15.35 7.76 -12.10
C ASN A 273 -16.46 8.57 -12.83
N ALA A 274 -16.36 9.90 -12.89
CA ALA A 274 -17.31 10.74 -13.62
C ALA A 274 -16.77 11.20 -15.00
N GLY A 275 -15.69 10.58 -15.47
CA GLY A 275 -15.04 10.84 -16.75
C GLY A 275 -15.50 9.85 -17.81
N ALA A 276 -14.97 9.96 -19.03
CA ALA A 276 -15.18 8.94 -20.05
C ALA A 276 -14.20 7.79 -19.82
N ASN A 277 -14.64 6.72 -19.17
CA ASN A 277 -13.79 5.58 -18.81
C ASN A 277 -13.89 4.46 -19.84
N VAL A 278 -12.79 3.71 -20.03
CA VAL A 278 -12.85 2.38 -20.65
C VAL A 278 -12.75 1.34 -19.55
N LEU A 279 -13.77 0.50 -19.41
CA LEU A 279 -13.79 -0.65 -18.51
C LEU A 279 -13.72 -1.94 -19.32
N ASN A 280 -12.72 -2.77 -19.08
CA ASN A 280 -12.56 -4.08 -19.70
C ASN A 280 -12.39 -5.12 -18.60
N GLY A 281 -13.40 -5.97 -18.40
CA GLY A 281 -13.38 -7.00 -17.35
C GLY A 281 -12.29 -8.05 -17.59
N GLY A 282 -12.25 -8.59 -18.81
CA GLY A 282 -11.28 -9.62 -19.18
C GLY A 282 -11.95 -10.96 -19.40
N LEU A 283 -11.47 -12.01 -18.75
CA LEU A 283 -12.28 -13.23 -18.54
C LEU A 283 -12.95 -13.09 -17.16
N GLY A 284 -13.54 -14.16 -16.63
CA GLY A 284 -14.32 -14.05 -15.40
C GLY A 284 -15.74 -13.51 -15.66
N ASN A 285 -16.58 -13.52 -14.63
CA ASN A 285 -17.92 -12.92 -14.72
C ASN A 285 -17.87 -11.58 -14.01
N ASP A 286 -17.60 -10.51 -14.77
CA ASP A 286 -17.30 -9.23 -14.18
C ASP A 286 -18.55 -8.39 -13.92
N VAL A 287 -18.44 -7.42 -13.00
CA VAL A 287 -19.45 -6.41 -12.74
C VAL A 287 -18.85 -5.06 -13.08
N LEU A 288 -19.32 -4.43 -14.15
CA LEU A 288 -18.81 -3.19 -14.69
C LEU A 288 -19.78 -2.05 -14.40
N THR A 289 -19.29 -1.00 -13.73
CA THR A 289 -20.05 0.21 -13.40
C THR A 289 -19.29 1.42 -13.94
N GLY A 290 -19.79 2.06 -14.99
CA GLY A 290 -19.14 3.21 -15.64
C GLY A 290 -19.09 4.43 -14.73
N GLY A 291 -20.24 4.77 -14.15
CA GLY A 291 -20.43 5.98 -13.36
C GLY A 291 -21.16 7.05 -14.17
N LYS A 292 -20.56 8.23 -14.27
CA LYS A 292 -21.08 9.30 -15.13
C LYS A 292 -20.08 9.52 -16.25
N GLY A 293 -20.53 10.10 -17.36
CA GLY A 293 -19.66 10.36 -18.50
C GLY A 293 -19.96 9.36 -19.59
N ALA A 294 -19.31 9.53 -20.74
CA ALA A 294 -19.48 8.64 -21.88
C ALA A 294 -18.53 7.45 -21.72
N ASP A 295 -18.99 6.39 -21.07
CA ASP A 295 -18.18 5.25 -20.73
C ASP A 295 -18.16 4.21 -21.85
N THR A 296 -17.10 3.41 -21.91
CA THR A 296 -16.95 2.31 -22.84
C THR A 296 -16.77 0.99 -22.10
N PHE A 297 -17.73 0.09 -22.24
CA PHE A 297 -17.65 -1.29 -21.77
C PHE A 297 -17.04 -2.16 -22.87
N ALA A 298 -15.78 -2.54 -22.71
CA ALA A 298 -14.97 -3.18 -23.74
C ALA A 298 -14.85 -4.70 -23.53
N PHE A 299 -15.07 -5.45 -24.61
CA PHE A 299 -14.90 -6.90 -24.66
C PHE A 299 -13.80 -7.24 -25.67
N SER A 300 -12.68 -7.77 -25.18
CA SER A 300 -11.52 -8.14 -26.01
C SER A 300 -11.10 -9.60 -25.91
N THR A 301 -11.74 -10.37 -25.04
CA THR A 301 -11.49 -11.80 -24.82
C THR A 301 -12.55 -12.64 -25.54
N ALA A 302 -12.27 -13.94 -25.73
CA ALA A 302 -13.21 -14.83 -26.41
C ALA A 302 -14.53 -14.93 -25.63
N LEU A 303 -15.64 -14.65 -26.33
CA LEU A 303 -16.97 -14.70 -25.73
C LEU A 303 -17.36 -16.14 -25.36
N GLY A 304 -18.04 -16.31 -24.23
CA GLY A 304 -18.47 -17.64 -23.79
C GLY A 304 -19.38 -17.62 -22.56
N SER A 305 -20.07 -18.73 -22.31
CA SER A 305 -21.04 -18.84 -21.22
C SER A 305 -20.44 -18.90 -19.81
N THR A 306 -19.11 -18.94 -19.69
CA THR A 306 -18.40 -18.99 -18.40
C THR A 306 -17.92 -17.63 -17.92
N HIS A 307 -17.95 -16.62 -18.79
CA HIS A 307 -17.40 -15.28 -18.57
C HIS A 307 -18.37 -14.23 -19.16
N VAL A 308 -19.53 -14.12 -18.53
CA VAL A 308 -20.63 -13.23 -18.93
C VAL A 308 -20.67 -12.06 -17.97
N ASP A 309 -20.36 -10.87 -18.48
CA ASP A 309 -20.25 -9.67 -17.67
C ASP A 309 -21.62 -9.06 -17.39
N ARG A 310 -21.68 -8.28 -16.31
CA ARG A 310 -22.84 -7.45 -15.94
C ARG A 310 -22.45 -5.99 -16.03
N ILE A 311 -23.18 -5.24 -16.84
CA ILE A 311 -23.08 -3.78 -16.92
C ILE A 311 -24.20 -3.20 -16.06
N THR A 312 -23.85 -2.45 -15.02
CA THR A 312 -24.80 -2.08 -13.96
C THR A 312 -25.57 -0.80 -14.27
N ASP A 313 -24.97 0.14 -15.00
CA ASP A 313 -25.43 1.53 -15.09
C ASP A 313 -25.41 2.14 -16.49
N PHE A 314 -25.39 1.32 -17.55
CA PHE A 314 -25.35 1.76 -18.96
C PHE A 314 -26.28 2.95 -19.26
N ALA A 315 -25.72 4.06 -19.72
CA ALA A 315 -26.40 5.30 -20.07
C ALA A 315 -26.41 5.55 -21.59
N ALA A 316 -27.10 6.59 -22.05
CA ALA A 316 -27.29 6.84 -23.49
C ALA A 316 -26.02 7.36 -24.18
N GLU A 317 -25.09 7.92 -23.41
CA GLU A 317 -23.77 8.36 -23.85
C GLU A 317 -22.73 7.24 -23.88
N ASP A 318 -23.05 6.05 -23.35
CA ASP A 318 -22.11 4.94 -23.24
C ASP A 318 -21.98 4.15 -24.54
N THR A 319 -20.92 3.35 -24.62
CA THR A 319 -20.63 2.50 -25.76
C THR A 319 -20.25 1.10 -25.32
N ILE A 320 -20.79 0.08 -26.00
CA ILE A 320 -20.32 -1.30 -25.91
C ILE A 320 -19.31 -1.52 -27.04
N ARG A 321 -18.05 -1.81 -26.68
CA ARG A 321 -16.98 -1.99 -27.67
C ARG A 321 -16.59 -3.47 -27.76
N LEU A 322 -16.67 -4.03 -28.96
CA LEU A 322 -16.29 -5.42 -29.24
C LEU A 322 -15.03 -5.45 -30.11
N ALA A 323 -14.01 -6.18 -29.69
CA ALA A 323 -12.80 -6.33 -30.50
C ALA A 323 -13.08 -7.12 -31.78
N LYS A 324 -12.65 -6.61 -32.94
CA LYS A 324 -12.88 -7.21 -34.27
C LYS A 324 -12.46 -8.68 -34.36
N GLY A 325 -11.40 -9.05 -33.63
CA GLY A 325 -10.87 -10.41 -33.56
C GLY A 325 -11.82 -11.43 -32.94
N ILE A 326 -12.71 -11.02 -32.03
CA ILE A 326 -13.69 -11.90 -31.38
C ILE A 326 -15.04 -11.93 -32.12
N VAL A 327 -15.30 -10.92 -32.97
CA VAL A 327 -16.51 -10.80 -33.79
C VAL A 327 -16.18 -10.71 -35.29
N ALA A 328 -15.58 -11.78 -35.80
CA ALA A 328 -15.02 -11.83 -37.16
C ALA A 328 -16.04 -11.49 -38.28
N ALA A 329 -17.34 -11.76 -38.09
CA ALA A 329 -18.37 -11.50 -39.09
C ALA A 329 -18.79 -10.02 -39.23
N LEU A 330 -18.45 -9.17 -38.25
CA LEU A 330 -18.82 -7.76 -38.23
C LEU A 330 -17.77 -6.86 -38.91
N ALA A 331 -18.19 -5.81 -39.61
CA ALA A 331 -17.28 -4.80 -40.13
C ALA A 331 -16.75 -3.88 -39.00
N PRO A 332 -15.51 -3.36 -39.09
CA PRO A 332 -14.99 -2.39 -38.12
C PRO A 332 -15.73 -1.06 -38.23
N GLY A 333 -15.80 -0.32 -37.12
CA GLY A 333 -16.53 0.94 -36.97
C GLY A 333 -17.84 0.80 -36.19
N GLN A 334 -18.71 1.81 -36.29
CA GLN A 334 -20.05 1.76 -35.70
C GLN A 334 -20.82 0.57 -36.29
N LEU A 335 -21.55 -0.17 -35.44
CA LEU A 335 -22.32 -1.32 -35.88
C LEU A 335 -23.37 -0.88 -36.93
N ALA A 336 -23.45 -1.64 -38.01
CA ALA A 336 -24.46 -1.42 -39.04
C ALA A 336 -25.87 -1.68 -38.47
N ASP A 337 -26.85 -0.88 -38.88
CA ASP A 337 -28.24 -0.97 -38.40
C ASP A 337 -28.81 -2.39 -38.54
N GLY A 338 -28.66 -3.00 -39.72
CA GLY A 338 -29.11 -4.37 -39.98
C GLY A 338 -28.35 -5.46 -39.23
N ALA A 339 -27.27 -5.14 -38.51
CA ALA A 339 -26.53 -6.09 -37.69
C ALA A 339 -27.00 -6.14 -36.23
N PHE A 340 -27.90 -5.25 -35.82
CA PHE A 340 -28.45 -5.19 -34.47
C PHE A 340 -29.93 -5.57 -34.45
N LYS A 341 -30.31 -6.41 -33.50
CA LYS A 341 -31.71 -6.78 -33.28
C LYS A 341 -32.09 -6.82 -31.81
N SER A 342 -33.10 -6.03 -31.44
CA SER A 342 -33.82 -6.24 -30.18
C SER A 342 -34.88 -7.33 -30.35
N VAL A 343 -34.92 -8.30 -29.43
CA VAL A 343 -35.75 -9.51 -29.52
C VAL A 343 -36.52 -9.79 -28.23
N ALA A 344 -37.70 -10.40 -28.35
CA ALA A 344 -38.46 -10.86 -27.18
C ALA A 344 -37.93 -12.18 -26.60
N ALA A 345 -37.37 -13.04 -27.45
CA ALA A 345 -36.78 -14.32 -27.08
C ALA A 345 -35.62 -14.65 -28.02
N ILE A 346 -34.62 -15.36 -27.50
CA ILE A 346 -33.54 -15.94 -28.31
C ILE A 346 -34.01 -17.33 -28.72
N SER A 347 -34.27 -17.51 -30.02
CA SER A 347 -34.69 -18.79 -30.59
C SER A 347 -33.65 -19.28 -31.57
N THR A 348 -33.56 -20.59 -31.77
CA THR A 348 -32.75 -21.20 -32.84
C THR A 348 -33.36 -21.02 -34.24
N ALA A 349 -34.49 -20.32 -34.37
CA ALA A 349 -35.06 -19.98 -35.66
C ALA A 349 -34.37 -18.71 -36.22
N LYS A 350 -34.07 -18.73 -37.52
CA LYS A 350 -33.50 -17.60 -38.27
C LYS A 350 -34.31 -16.32 -38.01
N LEU A 351 -33.67 -15.31 -37.40
CA LEU A 351 -34.23 -13.96 -37.26
C LEU A 351 -34.04 -13.21 -38.57
N ASP A 352 -32.78 -12.91 -38.93
CA ASP A 352 -32.31 -12.50 -40.26
C ASP A 352 -30.81 -12.80 -40.37
N ALA A 353 -30.30 -13.10 -41.58
CA ALA A 353 -28.90 -13.49 -41.83
C ALA A 353 -27.89 -12.38 -41.52
N ASP A 354 -28.35 -11.13 -41.45
CA ASP A 354 -27.52 -9.98 -41.13
C ASP A 354 -27.52 -9.65 -39.62
N ASP A 355 -28.49 -10.13 -38.84
CA ASP A 355 -28.57 -9.90 -37.39
C ASP A 355 -27.40 -10.62 -36.69
N ARG A 356 -26.48 -9.86 -36.08
CA ARG A 356 -25.30 -10.41 -35.39
C ARG A 356 -25.27 -10.11 -33.90
N ILE A 357 -25.79 -8.96 -33.49
CA ILE A 357 -25.91 -8.58 -32.08
C ILE A 357 -27.38 -8.64 -31.70
N LEU A 358 -27.72 -9.54 -30.79
CA LEU A 358 -29.09 -9.76 -30.32
C LEU A 358 -29.23 -9.24 -28.90
N TYR A 359 -30.24 -8.41 -28.65
CA TYR A 359 -30.52 -7.85 -27.34
C TYR A 359 -31.92 -8.23 -26.84
N LYS A 360 -31.97 -8.97 -25.73
CA LYS A 360 -33.22 -9.33 -25.07
C LYS A 360 -33.51 -8.35 -23.92
N GLN A 361 -34.14 -7.22 -24.25
CA GLN A 361 -34.32 -6.11 -23.31
C GLN A 361 -35.06 -6.48 -22.02
N ALA A 362 -36.02 -7.40 -22.06
CA ALA A 362 -36.77 -7.82 -20.86
C ALA A 362 -35.86 -8.37 -19.73
N THR A 363 -34.76 -9.02 -20.12
CA THR A 363 -33.77 -9.62 -19.21
C THR A 363 -32.42 -8.91 -19.23
N GLY A 364 -32.21 -7.94 -20.13
CA GLY A 364 -30.95 -7.21 -20.30
C GLY A 364 -29.86 -8.01 -21.02
N GLU A 365 -30.17 -9.20 -21.54
CA GLU A 365 -29.16 -10.13 -22.04
C GLU A 365 -28.70 -9.78 -23.46
N LEU A 366 -27.38 -9.74 -23.68
CA LEU A 366 -26.73 -9.51 -24.97
C LEU A 366 -26.07 -10.77 -25.49
N PHE A 367 -26.26 -11.01 -26.79
CA PHE A 367 -25.73 -12.18 -27.49
C PHE A 367 -25.05 -11.79 -28.80
N TYR A 368 -24.03 -12.55 -29.17
CA TYR A 368 -23.41 -12.51 -30.50
C TYR A 368 -23.78 -13.77 -31.28
N ASP A 369 -24.44 -13.59 -32.42
CA ASP A 369 -24.72 -14.62 -33.41
C ASP A 369 -23.67 -14.56 -34.53
N ALA A 370 -22.73 -15.50 -34.48
CA ALA A 370 -21.62 -15.54 -35.43
C ALA A 370 -22.06 -15.90 -36.86
N ASP A 371 -23.20 -16.56 -37.06
CA ASP A 371 -23.67 -16.96 -38.38
C ASP A 371 -24.91 -16.21 -38.87
N GLY A 372 -25.70 -15.61 -37.97
CA GLY A 372 -26.94 -14.87 -38.25
C GLY A 372 -28.07 -15.76 -38.78
N SER A 373 -27.82 -17.04 -38.96
CA SER A 373 -28.72 -18.00 -39.61
C SER A 373 -29.56 -18.78 -38.61
N GLY A 374 -29.22 -18.73 -37.32
CA GLY A 374 -29.80 -19.56 -36.26
C GLY A 374 -29.32 -21.02 -36.27
N THR A 375 -28.35 -21.37 -37.13
CA THR A 375 -27.77 -22.72 -37.20
C THR A 375 -26.82 -22.95 -36.02
N ALA A 376 -25.94 -21.99 -35.77
CA ALA A 376 -25.14 -21.89 -34.56
C ALA A 376 -25.94 -21.18 -33.46
N ALA A 377 -25.72 -21.58 -32.21
CA ALA A 377 -26.30 -20.89 -31.07
C ALA A 377 -25.59 -19.54 -30.87
N ALA A 378 -26.38 -18.47 -30.68
CA ALA A 378 -25.86 -17.18 -30.28
C ALA A 378 -25.21 -17.28 -28.88
N VAL A 379 -24.06 -16.63 -28.71
CA VAL A 379 -23.26 -16.67 -27.48
C VAL A 379 -23.63 -15.48 -26.61
N LYS A 380 -24.13 -15.73 -25.39
CA LYS A 380 -24.34 -14.68 -24.38
C LYS A 380 -22.98 -14.15 -23.95
N PHE A 381 -22.82 -12.83 -23.91
CA PHE A 381 -21.58 -12.20 -23.46
C PHE A 381 -21.76 -11.12 -22.40
N ALA A 382 -22.94 -10.52 -22.29
CA ALA A 382 -23.20 -9.52 -21.27
C ALA A 382 -24.67 -9.49 -20.81
N VAL A 383 -24.89 -8.85 -19.67
CA VAL A 383 -26.20 -8.48 -19.15
C VAL A 383 -26.18 -7.01 -18.75
N LEU A 384 -27.11 -6.20 -19.26
CA LEU A 384 -27.38 -4.85 -18.76
C LEU A 384 -28.40 -4.94 -17.62
N ASP A 385 -27.96 -4.74 -16.39
CA ASP A 385 -28.80 -4.86 -15.20
C ASP A 385 -29.95 -3.82 -15.20
N ASN A 386 -29.67 -2.63 -15.71
CA ASN A 386 -30.64 -1.54 -15.82
C ASN A 386 -31.58 -1.66 -17.04
N LYS A 387 -31.33 -2.61 -17.94
CA LYS A 387 -32.15 -2.90 -19.13
C LYS A 387 -32.34 -1.68 -20.05
N ALA A 388 -31.31 -0.83 -20.15
CA ALA A 388 -31.32 0.34 -21.02
C ALA A 388 -31.72 -0.03 -22.46
N ALA A 389 -32.43 0.88 -23.13
CA ALA A 389 -32.75 0.69 -24.54
C ALA A 389 -31.47 0.82 -25.37
N LEU A 390 -31.23 -0.14 -26.25
CA LEU A 390 -30.06 -0.16 -27.14
C LEU A 390 -30.49 -0.09 -28.61
N THR A 391 -29.60 0.47 -29.41
CA THR A 391 -29.64 0.58 -30.86
C THR A 391 -28.29 0.16 -31.43
N HIS A 392 -28.20 0.05 -32.75
CA HIS A 392 -26.91 -0.20 -33.42
C HIS A 392 -25.86 0.90 -33.11
N ALA A 393 -26.29 2.11 -32.74
CA ALA A 393 -25.39 3.22 -32.50
C ALA A 393 -24.56 3.08 -31.23
N ASP A 394 -25.03 2.26 -30.28
CA ASP A 394 -24.38 2.03 -28.97
C ASP A 394 -23.22 1.02 -29.06
N PHE A 395 -22.94 0.47 -30.25
CA PHE A 395 -21.94 -0.56 -30.47
C PHE A 395 -20.81 -0.07 -31.39
N LEU A 396 -19.57 -0.32 -30.96
CA LEU A 396 -18.35 -0.06 -31.72
C LEU A 396 -17.56 -1.34 -31.93
N ILE A 397 -17.18 -1.62 -33.18
CA ILE A 397 -16.29 -2.73 -33.54
C ILE A 397 -14.90 -2.19 -33.80
N ALA A 398 -13.92 -2.57 -32.97
CA ALA A 398 -12.56 -1.98 -32.97
C ALA A 398 -11.47 -3.00 -33.32
#